data_AF-A0A822Y1E4-F1
#
_entry.id   AF-A0A822Y1E4-F1
#
_cell.length_a   1.000
_cell.length_b   1.000
_cell.length_c   1.000
_cell.angle_alpha   90.00
_cell.angle_beta   90.00
_cell.angle_gamma   90.00
#
_symmetry.space_group_name_H-M   'P 1'
#
loop_
_entity.id
_entity.type
_entity.pdbx_description
1 polymer ?
#
loop_
_entity_poly.entity_id
_entity_poly.type
_entity_poly.pdbx_seq_one_letter_code
_entity_poly.pdbx_strand_id
1 'polypeptide(L)'
;MACLVTYYLNGVYLHSENGNGNAFVSESMSGHTSPVECVAFDSTEVLVVTGASTGAIKLWDLREAKIVHTLTGHRINCTAIEFLPFG
;
A
#
# COMPACT_ATOMS: atom_id res chain seq x y z
N MET A 1 0.08 20.04 0.27
CA MET A 1 -0.83 18.90 0.36
C MET A 1 0.06 17.70 0.56
N ALA A 2 0.21 17.23 1.79
CA ALA A 2 0.99 16.05 2.10
C ALA A 2 0.00 14.89 2.20
N CYS A 3 0.23 13.82 1.43
CA CYS A 3 -0.53 12.59 1.57
C CYS A 3 0.22 11.75 2.61
N LEU A 4 -0.41 11.47 3.74
CA LEU A 4 0.17 10.61 4.76
C LEU A 4 -0.46 9.23 4.61
N VAL A 5 0.35 8.23 4.27
CA VAL A 5 -0.17 6.85 4.17
C VAL A 5 -0.01 6.16 5.51
N THR A 6 -1.14 5.80 6.13
CA THR A 6 -1.15 5.10 7.41
C THR A 6 -1.51 3.64 7.20
N TYR A 7 -0.70 2.75 7.77
CA TYR A 7 -0.85 1.31 7.70
C TYR A 7 -1.54 0.78 8.95
N TYR A 8 -2.60 0.00 8.77
CA TYR A 8 -3.21 -0.78 9.84
C TYR A 8 -3.15 -2.27 9.47
N LEU A 9 -3.23 -3.14 10.49
CA LEU A 9 -3.17 -4.61 10.40
C LEU A 9 -4.13 -5.25 9.37
N ASN A 10 -5.03 -4.49 8.74
CA ASN A 10 -6.04 -4.99 7.78
C ASN A 10 -6.07 -4.22 6.44
N GLY A 11 -5.12 -3.32 6.16
CA GLY A 11 -5.10 -2.61 4.87
C GLY A 11 -4.29 -1.30 4.87
N VAL A 12 -4.15 -0.74 3.68
CA VAL A 12 -3.54 0.58 3.47
C VAL A 12 -4.65 1.62 3.44
N TYR A 13 -4.53 2.64 4.28
CA TYR A 13 -5.46 3.77 4.31
C TYR A 13 -4.73 5.02 3.84
N LEU A 14 -5.34 5.69 2.87
CA LEU A 14 -4.87 6.99 2.42
C LEU A 14 -5.45 8.06 3.34
N HIS A 15 -4.58 8.79 4.02
CA HIS A 15 -4.98 9.99 4.74
C HIS A 15 -4.53 11.20 3.92
N SER A 16 -5.47 12.08 3.62
CA SER A 16 -5.13 13.43 3.18
C SER A 16 -5.19 14.33 4.42
N GLU A 17 -4.10 15.03 4.72
CA GLU A 17 -4.14 16.09 5.74
C GLU A 17 -4.47 17.42 5.07
N ASN A 18 -5.53 18.06 5.57
CA ASN A 18 -5.71 19.50 5.32
C ASN A 18 -4.73 20.23 6.26
N GLY A 19 -4.20 21.39 5.87
CA GLY A 19 -3.20 22.18 6.64
C GLY A 19 -3.58 22.61 8.07
N ASN A 20 -4.67 22.07 8.61
CA ASN A 20 -5.16 22.24 9.97
C ASN A 20 -4.87 21.01 10.88
N GLY A 21 -4.10 20.01 10.42
CA GLY A 21 -3.70 18.84 11.21
C GLY A 21 -4.78 17.75 11.38
N ASN A 22 -5.94 17.92 10.75
CA ASN A 22 -6.98 16.89 10.70
C ASN A 22 -6.75 15.98 9.49
N ALA A 23 -6.35 14.74 9.76
CA ALA A 23 -6.30 13.67 8.77
C ALA A 23 -7.70 13.09 8.58
N PHE A 24 -8.24 13.17 7.35
CA PHE A 24 -9.46 12.45 6.98
C PHE A 24 -9.05 11.24 6.14
N VAL A 25 -9.57 10.08 6.51
CA VAL A 25 -9.39 8.83 5.77
C VAL A 25 -10.23 8.94 4.51
N SER A 26 -9.58 9.11 3.35
CA SER A 26 -10.31 9.31 2.10
C SER A 26 -10.76 7.99 1.51
N GLU A 27 -9.96 6.93 1.55
CA GLU A 27 -10.34 5.61 1.01
C GLU A 27 -9.64 4.44 1.71
N SER A 28 -10.40 3.34 1.89
CA SER A 28 -9.90 2.06 2.39
C SER A 28 -9.56 1.16 1.20
N MET A 29 -8.27 0.93 0.96
CA MET A 29 -7.82 -0.04 -0.04
C MET A 29 -7.93 -1.45 0.55
N SER A 30 -9.17 -1.96 0.56
CA SER A 30 -9.50 -3.31 1.01
C SER A 30 -9.16 -4.32 -0.08
N GLY A 31 -8.23 -5.24 0.21
CA GLY A 31 -7.80 -6.22 -0.79
C GLY A 31 -6.96 -7.36 -0.24
N HIS A 32 -6.18 -7.11 0.81
CA HIS A 32 -5.50 -8.17 1.55
C HIS A 32 -6.45 -8.81 2.56
N THR A 33 -6.49 -10.14 2.56
CA THR A 33 -7.28 -10.94 3.51
C THR A 33 -6.48 -11.31 4.76
N SER A 34 -5.26 -10.78 4.88
CA SER A 34 -4.31 -11.05 5.96
C SER A 34 -3.49 -9.79 6.24
N PRO A 35 -2.85 -9.69 7.43
CA PRO A 35 -2.02 -8.53 7.76
C PRO A 35 -0.99 -8.17 6.71
N VAL A 36 -0.89 -6.87 6.43
CA VAL A 36 0.17 -6.29 5.61
C VAL A 36 1.40 -6.13 6.49
N GLU A 37 2.50 -6.75 6.08
CA GLU A 37 3.76 -6.81 6.81
C GLU A 37 4.79 -5.81 6.26
N CYS A 38 4.67 -5.43 4.98
CA CYS A 38 5.53 -4.43 4.37
C CYS A 38 4.81 -3.60 3.28
N VAL A 39 5.34 -2.41 3.03
CA VAL A 39 4.86 -1.47 2.01
C VAL A 39 6.04 -0.76 1.36
N ALA A 40 5.93 -0.48 0.07
CA ALA A 40 6.90 0.31 -0.68
C ALA A 40 6.18 1.24 -1.66
N PHE A 41 6.78 2.40 -1.91
CA PHE A 41 6.30 3.39 -2.87
C PHE A 41 7.27 3.47 -4.04
N ASP A 42 6.75 3.74 -5.22
CA ASP A 42 7.59 4.16 -6.32
C ASP A 42 8.08 5.60 -6.13
N SER A 43 9.06 6.00 -6.93
CA SER A 43 9.65 7.34 -6.87
C SER A 43 8.67 8.47 -7.20
N THR A 44 7.52 8.15 -7.82
CA THR A 44 6.48 9.13 -8.16
C THR A 44 5.34 9.20 -7.15
N GLU A 45 5.35 8.35 -6.11
CA GLU A 45 4.29 8.19 -5.11
C GLU A 45 2.90 7.91 -5.72
N VAL A 46 2.86 7.28 -6.88
CA VAL A 46 1.64 6.89 -7.59
C VAL A 46 1.36 5.40 -7.40
N LEU A 47 2.42 4.60 -7.34
CA LEU A 47 2.35 3.17 -7.21
C LEU A 47 2.75 2.74 -5.81
N VAL A 48 1.94 1.86 -5.23
CA VAL A 48 2.20 1.28 -3.91
C VAL A 48 2.21 -0.23 -4.02
N VAL A 49 3.27 -0.86 -3.52
CA VAL A 49 3.32 -2.31 -3.36
C VAL A 49 3.16 -2.64 -1.89
N THR A 50 2.36 -3.66 -1.61
CA THR A 50 2.06 -4.15 -0.27
C THR A 50 2.30 -5.64 -0.21
N GLY A 51 3.02 -6.11 0.80
CA GLY A 51 3.26 -7.53 1.05
C GLY A 51 2.52 -7.99 2.31
N ALA A 52 1.85 -9.14 2.23
CA ALA A 52 1.07 -9.68 3.33
C ALA A 52 1.74 -10.87 4.02
N SER A 53 1.26 -11.20 5.23
CA SER A 53 1.74 -12.32 6.04
C SER A 53 1.47 -13.69 5.41
N THR A 54 0.51 -13.78 4.48
CA THR A 54 0.24 -14.99 3.68
C THR A 54 1.11 -15.10 2.43
N GLY A 55 1.95 -14.09 2.15
CA GLY A 55 2.77 -14.01 0.94
C GLY A 55 2.07 -13.39 -0.26
N ALA A 56 0.81 -12.96 -0.13
CA ALA A 56 0.18 -12.16 -1.17
C ALA A 56 0.89 -10.81 -1.31
N ILE A 57 1.24 -10.44 -2.54
CA ILE A 57 1.81 -9.12 -2.85
C ILE A 57 0.83 -8.41 -3.78
N LYS A 58 0.48 -7.16 -3.49
CA LYS A 58 -0.45 -6.35 -4.29
C LYS A 58 0.18 -5.02 -4.67
N LEU A 59 0.09 -4.70 -5.96
CA LEU A 59 0.43 -3.40 -6.53
C LEU A 59 -0.85 -2.59 -6.71
N TRP A 60 -0.83 -1.37 -6.21
CA TRP A 60 -1.93 -0.41 -6.22
C TRP A 60 -1.52 0.83 -7.02
N ASP A 61 -2.47 1.36 -7.79
CA ASP A 61 -2.39 2.69 -8.39
C ASP A 61 -3.23 3.64 -7.54
N LEU A 62 -2.58 4.62 -6.92
CA LEU A 62 -3.21 5.60 -6.04
C LEU A 62 -4.03 6.64 -6.80
N ARG A 63 -3.76 6.88 -8.09
CA ARG A 63 -4.55 7.83 -8.90
C ARG A 63 -5.93 7.27 -9.20
N GLU A 64 -5.98 5.98 -9.45
CA GLU A 64 -7.23 5.27 -9.78
C GLU A 64 -7.81 4.50 -8.60
N ALA A 65 -7.15 4.56 -7.43
CA ALA A 65 -7.51 3.85 -6.21
C ALA A 65 -7.83 2.36 -6.43
N LYS A 66 -7.02 1.68 -7.25
CA LYS A 66 -7.28 0.30 -7.69
C LYS A 66 -6.08 -0.61 -7.56
N ILE A 67 -6.34 -1.91 -7.44
CA ILE A 67 -5.33 -2.94 -7.56
C ILE A 67 -4.97 -3.10 -9.04
N VAL A 68 -3.70 -2.86 -9.38
CA VAL A 68 -3.16 -3.08 -10.73
C VAL A 68 -2.79 -4.55 -10.90
N HIS A 69 -2.09 -5.11 -9.91
CA HIS A 69 -1.64 -6.49 -9.93
C HIS A 69 -1.73 -7.15 -8.56
N THR A 70 -2.06 -8.44 -8.57
CA THR A 70 -1.88 -9.32 -7.41
C THR A 70 -0.88 -10.41 -7.80
N LEU A 71 0.27 -10.41 -7.15
CA LEU A 71 1.30 -11.42 -7.29
C LEU A 71 1.08 -12.47 -6.21
N THR A 72 0.82 -13.70 -6.65
CA THR A 72 0.60 -14.87 -5.79
C THR A 72 1.63 -15.92 -6.12
N GLY A 73 2.19 -16.57 -5.10
CA GLY A 73 3.20 -17.62 -5.29
C GLY A 73 4.09 -17.78 -4.07
N HIS A 74 4.38 -16.67 -3.39
CA HIS A 74 4.93 -16.71 -2.04
C HIS A 74 3.88 -17.29 -1.08
N ARG A 75 4.29 -18.29 -0.30
CA ARG A 75 3.44 -19.00 0.68
C ARG A 75 3.75 -18.65 2.12
N ILE A 76 4.66 -17.71 2.33
CA ILE A 76 5.11 -17.22 3.63
C ILE A 76 5.09 -15.70 3.62
N ASN A 77 5.20 -15.11 4.81
CA ASN A 77 5.14 -13.67 5.01
C ASN A 77 6.15 -12.92 4.13
N CYS A 78 5.65 -11.90 3.44
CA CYS A 78 6.48 -10.96 2.72
C CYS A 78 6.87 -9.83 3.69
N THR A 79 8.12 -9.82 4.16
CA THR A 79 8.59 -8.90 5.20
C THR A 79 9.25 -7.63 4.67
N ALA A 80 9.64 -7.62 3.40
CA ALA A 80 10.27 -6.47 2.76
C ALA A 80 9.99 -6.46 1.25
N ILE A 81 9.75 -5.27 0.72
CA ILE A 81 9.58 -4.98 -0.70
C ILE A 81 10.28 -3.65 -0.97
N GLU A 82 10.91 -3.52 -2.14
CA GLU A 82 11.57 -2.30 -2.57
C GLU A 82 11.29 -2.04 -4.04
N PHE A 83 11.05 -0.78 -4.39
CA PHE A 83 11.07 -0.33 -5.78
C PHE A 83 12.50 -0.02 -6.17
N LEU A 84 13.06 -0.82 -7.07
CA LEU A 84 14.38 -0.55 -7.62
C LEU A 84 14.23 0.47 -8.75
N PRO A 85 15.02 1.56 -8.76
CA PRO A 85 14.95 2.57 -9.82
C PRO A 85 15.42 2.07 -11.20
N PHE A 86 15.83 0.81 -11.31
CA PHE A 86 16.39 0.20 -12.52
C PHE A 86 15.68 -1.09 -12.98
N GLY A 87 14.41 -1.32 -12.59
CA GLY A 87 13.63 -2.50 -13.00
C GLY A 87 12.17 -2.21 -13.24
#